data_AF-A0A2N2S515-F1
#
_entry.id   AF-A0A2N2S515-F1
#
_cell.length_a   1.000
_cell.length_b   1.000
_cell.length_c   1.000
_cell.angle_alpha   90.00
_cell.angle_beta   90.00
_cell.angle_gamma   90.00
#
_symmetry.space_group_name_H-M   'P 1'
#
loop_
_entity.id
_entity.type
_entity.pdbx_description
1 polymer ?
#
loop_
_entity_poly.entity_id
_entity_poly.type
_entity_poly.pdbx_seq_one_letter_code
_entity_poly.pdbx_strand_id
1 'polypeptide(L)'
;MSIFNAYQARFEAAREDEMSIQDYLALCGRDRSAYATAAERMLMAIGEPELVDTRLDPRLSRIFSNKVLKLYPAFRDFYGMEEVIEHIVSYFRHAAQGLEEKKQILYLLGPVGGGKSSLAEMLKSLIEHVPFYAIKGSPVNESPLGLFNALEDGHILEDDYGIPRRYLGSVMSPWAVKRLHEFGGDITKFRVVKLSPSVLRQIAVAKTEPGDENNQDISSLVGKIDIRKLEQYSQNDPDAYSYSGGLCLANRGLLE
;
A
#
# COMPACT_ATOMS: atom_id res chain seq x y z
N MET A 1 -21.44 -3.22 -24.56
CA MET A 1 -21.17 -1.97 -23.83
C MET A 1 -20.21 -1.12 -24.64
N SER A 2 -20.51 0.16 -24.86
CA SER A 2 -19.61 1.09 -25.57
C SER A 2 -18.36 1.40 -24.74
N ILE A 3 -17.21 1.62 -25.38
CA ILE A 3 -15.94 1.98 -24.72
C ILE A 3 -16.08 3.24 -23.86
N PHE A 4 -16.93 4.19 -24.28
CA PHE A 4 -17.20 5.42 -23.55
C PHE A 4 -17.91 5.17 -22.22
N ASN A 5 -18.91 4.29 -22.20
CA ASN A 5 -19.61 3.91 -20.96
C ASN A 5 -18.69 3.15 -20.02
N ALA A 6 -17.82 2.28 -20.55
CA ALA A 6 -16.82 1.58 -19.74
C ALA A 6 -15.75 2.52 -19.17
N TYR A 7 -15.42 3.62 -19.86
CA TYR A 7 -14.51 4.64 -19.35
C TYR A 7 -15.18 5.49 -18.27
N GLN A 8 -16.41 5.93 -18.49
CA GLN A 8 -17.18 6.70 -17.51
C GLN A 8 -17.43 5.89 -16.23
N ALA A 9 -17.82 4.62 -16.35
CA ALA A 9 -17.99 3.74 -15.19
C ALA A 9 -16.69 3.54 -14.40
N ARG A 10 -15.53 3.43 -15.08
CA ARG A 10 -14.22 3.36 -14.42
C ARG A 10 -13.86 4.67 -13.70
N PHE A 11 -14.19 5.80 -14.30
CA PHE A 11 -13.98 7.11 -13.68
C PHE A 11 -14.87 7.31 -12.44
N GLU A 12 -16.15 6.92 -12.52
CA GLU A 12 -17.08 6.97 -11.40
C GLU A 12 -16.68 6.00 -10.28
N ALA A 13 -16.23 4.79 -10.61
CA ALA A 13 -15.71 3.84 -9.63
C ALA A 13 -14.37 4.28 -8.99
N ALA A 14 -13.61 5.14 -9.68
CA ALA A 14 -12.37 5.74 -9.16
C ALA A 14 -12.62 7.07 -8.43
N ARG A 15 -13.88 7.51 -8.33
CA ARG A 15 -14.27 8.69 -7.55
C ARG A 15 -14.19 8.33 -6.07
N GLU A 16 -13.71 9.28 -5.27
CA GLU A 16 -13.54 9.11 -3.83
C GLU A 16 -14.90 8.86 -3.16
N ASP A 17 -15.13 7.61 -2.75
CA ASP A 17 -16.26 7.26 -1.90
C ASP A 17 -15.95 7.72 -0.48
N GLU A 18 -16.61 8.81 -0.05
CA GLU A 18 -16.49 9.36 1.29
C GLU A 18 -17.51 8.73 2.23
N MET A 19 -17.07 8.39 3.44
CA MET A 19 -17.91 7.85 4.51
C MET A 19 -17.50 8.38 5.88
N SER A 20 -18.38 8.19 6.88
CA SER A 20 -18.03 8.45 8.27
C SER A 20 -17.07 7.38 8.82
N ILE A 21 -16.41 7.66 9.94
CA ILE A 21 -15.63 6.63 10.64
C ILE A 21 -16.51 5.48 11.10
N GLN A 22 -17.74 5.75 11.54
CA GLN A 22 -18.68 4.73 11.96
C GLN A 22 -19.03 3.79 10.81
N ASP A 23 -19.30 4.33 9.62
CA ASP A 23 -19.58 3.54 8.42
C ASP A 23 -18.35 2.72 8.01
N TYR A 24 -17.15 3.29 8.13
CA TYR A 24 -15.89 2.58 7.88
C TYR A 24 -15.69 1.41 8.87
N LEU A 25 -15.92 1.61 10.16
CA LEU A 25 -15.81 0.53 11.15
C LEU A 25 -16.85 -0.57 10.89
N ALA A 26 -18.08 -0.19 10.54
CA ALA A 26 -19.11 -1.14 10.14
C ALA A 26 -18.73 -1.92 8.86
N LEU A 27 -18.05 -1.26 7.91
CA LEU A 27 -17.52 -1.90 6.72
C LEU A 27 -16.41 -2.91 7.07
N CYS A 28 -15.49 -2.56 7.99
CA CYS A 28 -14.42 -3.45 8.43
C CYS A 28 -14.96 -4.78 8.98
N GLY A 29 -16.09 -4.77 9.70
CA GLY A 29 -16.72 -6.00 10.19
C GLY A 29 -17.29 -6.91 9.09
N ARG A 30 -17.55 -6.36 7.90
CA ARG A 30 -18.10 -7.10 6.74
C ARG A 30 -17.02 -7.49 5.75
N ASP A 31 -16.02 -6.63 5.57
CA ASP A 31 -14.99 -6.76 4.56
C ASP A 31 -13.60 -6.50 5.16
N ARG A 32 -12.83 -7.59 5.31
CA ARG A 32 -11.46 -7.54 5.82
C ARG A 32 -10.49 -6.81 4.90
N SER A 33 -10.84 -6.64 3.62
CA SER A 33 -10.01 -5.88 2.67
C SER A 33 -9.97 -4.38 3.02
N ALA A 34 -10.96 -3.88 3.79
CA ALA A 34 -11.03 -2.48 4.17
C ALA A 34 -9.84 -2.02 5.03
N TYR A 35 -9.35 -2.90 5.92
CA TYR A 35 -8.20 -2.63 6.78
C TYR A 35 -6.95 -3.41 6.37
N ALA A 36 -6.93 -4.00 5.17
CA ALA A 36 -5.79 -4.76 4.67
C ALA A 36 -4.53 -3.88 4.57
N THR A 37 -3.42 -4.48 4.98
CA THR A 37 -2.07 -3.93 4.84
C THR A 37 -1.62 -3.90 3.37
N ALA A 38 -0.57 -3.16 3.05
CA ALA A 38 0.00 -3.13 1.70
C ALA A 38 0.37 -4.55 1.20
N ALA A 39 0.94 -5.38 2.07
CA ALA A 39 1.32 -6.75 1.76
C ALA A 39 0.11 -7.66 1.50
N GLU A 40 -0.94 -7.57 2.31
CA GLU A 40 -2.18 -8.33 2.07
C GLU A 40 -2.86 -7.91 0.76
N ARG A 41 -2.93 -6.60 0.48
CA ARG A 41 -3.47 -6.10 -0.80
C ARG A 41 -2.63 -6.55 -2.00
N MET A 42 -1.31 -6.60 -1.85
CA MET A 42 -0.43 -7.16 -2.88
C MET A 42 -0.75 -8.64 -3.15
N LEU A 43 -0.92 -9.46 -2.11
CA LEU A 43 -1.30 -10.88 -2.29
C LEU A 43 -2.67 -11.03 -2.94
N MET A 44 -3.65 -10.20 -2.56
CA MET A 44 -4.97 -10.16 -3.20
C MET A 44 -4.85 -9.84 -4.70
N ALA A 45 -3.97 -8.92 -5.08
CA ALA A 45 -3.74 -8.55 -6.46
C ALA A 45 -3.00 -9.64 -7.26
N ILE A 46 -2.01 -10.30 -6.64
CA ILE A 46 -1.25 -11.41 -7.25
C ILE A 46 -2.16 -12.63 -7.50
N GLY A 47 -3.03 -12.93 -6.54
CA GLY A 47 -3.94 -14.07 -6.58
C GLY A 47 -3.27 -15.41 -6.22
N GLU A 48 -4.03 -16.49 -6.41
CA GLU A 48 -3.60 -17.84 -6.07
C GLU A 48 -2.72 -18.46 -7.17
N PRO A 49 -1.72 -19.29 -6.81
CA PRO A 49 -0.88 -19.98 -7.78
C PRO A 49 -1.55 -21.23 -8.35
N GLU A 50 -1.21 -21.54 -9.60
CA GLU A 50 -1.40 -22.85 -10.19
C GLU A 50 -0.22 -23.76 -9.83
N LEU A 51 -0.51 -24.97 -9.34
CA LEU A 51 0.51 -25.95 -8.99
C LEU A 51 0.87 -26.80 -10.20
N VAL A 52 2.12 -26.71 -10.64
CA VAL A 52 2.64 -27.48 -11.78
C VAL A 52 3.63 -28.51 -11.28
N ASP A 53 3.25 -29.79 -11.38
CA ASP A 53 4.15 -30.91 -11.12
C ASP A 53 5.06 -31.15 -12.33
N THR A 54 6.32 -30.72 -12.21
CA THR A 54 7.28 -30.79 -13.31
C THR A 54 7.69 -32.22 -13.67
N ARG A 55 7.37 -33.22 -12.84
CA ARG A 55 7.60 -34.65 -13.16
C ARG A 55 6.77 -35.12 -14.36
N LEU A 56 5.64 -34.47 -14.61
CA LEU A 56 4.71 -34.84 -15.69
C LEU A 56 5.17 -34.31 -17.06
N ASP A 57 6.14 -33.38 -17.10
CA ASP A 57 6.68 -32.80 -18.32
C ASP A 57 8.22 -33.06 -18.38
N PRO A 58 8.71 -33.86 -19.34
CA PRO A 58 10.14 -34.16 -19.48
C PRO A 58 11.05 -32.94 -19.64
N ARG A 59 10.56 -31.83 -20.19
CA ARG A 59 11.31 -30.58 -20.34
C ARG A 59 11.40 -29.85 -19.00
N LEU A 60 10.27 -29.68 -18.32
CA LEU A 60 10.24 -29.00 -17.01
C LEU A 60 10.96 -29.81 -15.94
N SER A 61 10.85 -31.15 -15.97
CA SER A 61 11.57 -32.07 -15.10
C SER A 61 13.08 -31.83 -15.10
N ARG A 62 13.67 -31.61 -16.29
CA ARG A 62 15.11 -31.33 -16.45
C ARG A 62 15.52 -29.96 -15.94
N ILE A 63 14.67 -28.95 -16.12
CA ILE A 63 14.97 -27.56 -15.73
C ILE A 63 14.82 -27.40 -14.20
N PHE A 64 13.73 -27.92 -13.64
CA PHE A 64 13.33 -27.69 -12.26
C PHE A 64 13.55 -28.89 -11.35
N SER A 65 14.26 -29.93 -11.84
CA SER A 65 14.63 -31.11 -11.05
C SER A 65 13.44 -31.76 -10.32
N ASN A 66 12.34 -31.99 -11.04
CA ASN A 66 11.13 -32.65 -10.51
C ASN A 66 10.43 -31.92 -9.34
N LYS A 67 10.67 -30.62 -9.15
CA LYS A 67 9.97 -29.81 -8.16
C LYS A 67 8.51 -29.55 -8.56
N VAL A 68 7.65 -29.28 -7.57
CA VAL A 68 6.33 -28.68 -7.80
C VAL A 68 6.49 -27.18 -7.82
N LEU A 69 6.12 -26.54 -8.92
CA LEU A 69 6.18 -25.09 -9.08
C LEU A 69 4.84 -24.45 -8.73
N LYS A 70 4.91 -23.24 -8.18
CA LYS A 70 3.76 -22.34 -8.02
C LYS A 70 3.85 -21.28 -9.10
N LEU A 71 2.97 -21.35 -10.09
CA LEU A 71 2.91 -20.38 -11.18
C LEU A 71 1.78 -19.40 -10.89
N TYR A 72 2.10 -18.11 -10.83
CA TYR A 72 1.13 -17.07 -10.55
C TYR A 72 0.64 -16.45 -11.87
N PRO A 73 -0.67 -16.50 -12.20
CA PRO A 73 -1.19 -15.96 -13.46
C PRO A 73 -0.86 -14.48 -13.69
N ALA A 74 -0.75 -13.70 -12.61
CA ALA A 74 -0.31 -12.31 -12.61
C ALA A 74 1.07 -12.10 -13.25
N PHE A 75 1.93 -13.13 -13.25
CA PHE A 75 3.30 -13.09 -13.78
C PHE A 75 3.50 -14.00 -14.99
N ARG A 76 2.44 -14.36 -15.72
CA ARG A 76 2.52 -15.28 -16.89
C ARG A 76 3.51 -14.87 -17.98
N ASP A 77 3.80 -13.57 -18.08
CA ASP A 77 4.71 -13.01 -19.09
C ASP A 77 6.19 -12.99 -18.62
N PHE A 78 6.46 -13.49 -17.41
CA PHE A 78 7.81 -13.60 -16.82
C PHE A 78 8.32 -15.03 -16.91
N TYR A 79 9.03 -15.33 -18.00
CA TYR A 79 9.60 -16.65 -18.26
C TYR A 79 10.92 -16.86 -17.53
N GLY A 80 11.09 -18.00 -16.86
CA GLY A 80 12.35 -18.35 -16.19
C GLY A 80 12.60 -17.63 -14.87
N MET A 81 11.58 -16.94 -14.34
CA MET A 81 11.63 -16.21 -13.07
C MET A 81 10.75 -16.86 -11.99
N GLU A 82 10.31 -18.10 -12.19
CA GLU A 82 9.30 -18.77 -11.36
C GLU A 82 9.73 -18.85 -9.88
N GLU A 83 10.99 -19.23 -9.61
CA GLU A 83 11.53 -19.29 -8.25
C GLU A 83 11.68 -17.89 -7.63
N VAL A 84 12.09 -16.89 -8.44
CA VAL A 84 12.22 -15.49 -7.98
C VAL A 84 10.86 -14.91 -7.61
N ILE A 85 9.85 -15.16 -8.44
CA ILE A 85 8.47 -14.75 -8.18
C ILE A 85 7.97 -15.42 -6.91
N GLU A 86 8.15 -16.73 -6.72
CA GLU A 86 7.75 -17.39 -5.46
C GLU A 86 8.44 -16.77 -4.24
N HIS A 87 9.71 -16.38 -4.34
CA HIS A 87 10.40 -15.68 -3.24
C HIS A 87 9.77 -14.31 -2.94
N ILE A 88 9.42 -13.53 -3.98
CA ILE A 88 8.73 -12.24 -3.82
C ILE A 88 7.34 -12.45 -3.20
N VAL A 89 6.56 -13.42 -3.69
CA VAL A 89 5.24 -13.73 -3.12
C VAL A 89 5.38 -14.22 -1.68
N SER A 90 6.38 -15.04 -1.37
CA SER A 90 6.66 -15.50 -0.01
C SER A 90 7.00 -14.34 0.92
N TYR A 91 7.78 -13.37 0.46
CA TYR A 91 8.07 -12.15 1.23
C TYR A 91 6.77 -11.42 1.59
N PHE A 92 5.87 -11.18 0.63
CA PHE A 92 4.57 -10.55 0.92
C PHE A 92 3.70 -11.43 1.83
N ARG A 93 3.70 -12.76 1.65
CA ARG A 93 2.97 -13.72 2.49
C ARG A 93 3.38 -13.62 3.95
N HIS A 94 4.69 -13.58 4.22
CA HIS A 94 5.19 -13.44 5.58
C HIS A 94 4.93 -12.04 6.15
N ALA A 95 5.10 -10.99 5.35
CA ALA A 95 4.79 -9.62 5.75
C ALA A 95 3.31 -9.43 6.11
N ALA A 96 2.39 -10.03 5.33
CA ALA A 96 0.95 -10.03 5.58
C ALA A 96 0.57 -10.74 6.89
N GLN A 97 1.34 -11.75 7.30
CA GLN A 97 1.16 -12.43 8.58
C GLN A 97 1.74 -11.63 9.77
N GLY A 98 2.37 -10.50 9.52
CA GLY A 98 2.95 -9.64 10.54
C GLY A 98 4.35 -10.09 11.02
N LEU A 99 5.01 -10.97 10.27
CA LEU A 99 6.38 -11.45 10.51
C LEU A 99 7.43 -10.36 10.23
N GLU A 100 8.71 -10.70 10.34
CA GLU A 100 9.82 -9.74 10.31
C GLU A 100 9.98 -9.05 8.94
N GLU A 101 9.58 -9.71 7.85
CA GLU A 101 9.59 -9.19 6.48
C GLU A 101 8.86 -7.85 6.35
N LYS A 102 7.85 -7.57 7.19
CA LYS A 102 7.13 -6.28 7.19
C LYS A 102 8.02 -5.08 7.51
N LYS A 103 9.19 -5.30 8.13
CA LYS A 103 10.17 -4.26 8.50
C LYS A 103 11.39 -4.23 7.56
N GLN A 104 11.42 -5.11 6.57
CA GLN A 104 12.55 -5.27 5.65
C GLN A 104 12.28 -4.59 4.32
N ILE A 105 13.34 -4.24 3.60
CA ILE A 105 13.25 -3.69 2.24
C ILE A 105 13.53 -4.81 1.24
N LEU A 106 12.64 -4.98 0.26
CA LEU A 106 12.84 -5.92 -0.84
C LEU A 106 13.91 -5.38 -1.80
N TYR A 107 15.07 -6.04 -1.85
CA TYR A 107 16.17 -5.65 -2.74
C TYR A 107 16.29 -6.61 -3.93
N LEU A 108 16.05 -6.11 -5.14
CA LEU A 108 16.18 -6.87 -6.39
C LEU A 108 17.60 -6.75 -6.93
N LEU A 109 18.44 -7.77 -6.68
CA LEU A 109 19.82 -7.84 -7.17
C LEU A 109 19.94 -8.74 -8.41
N GLY A 110 20.69 -8.31 -9.42
CA GLY A 110 20.97 -9.13 -10.59
C GLY A 110 21.63 -8.37 -11.75
N PRO A 111 22.06 -9.06 -12.82
CA PRO A 111 22.71 -8.45 -13.98
C PRO A 111 21.80 -7.49 -14.73
N VAL A 112 22.42 -6.58 -15.52
CA VAL A 112 21.67 -5.70 -16.43
C VAL A 112 20.84 -6.55 -17.39
N GLY A 113 19.58 -6.14 -17.63
CA GLY A 113 18.65 -6.90 -18.48
C GLY A 113 17.94 -8.08 -17.80
N GLY A 114 18.21 -8.39 -16.53
CA GLY A 114 17.57 -9.50 -15.80
C GLY A 114 16.11 -9.28 -15.38
N GLY A 115 15.36 -8.41 -16.05
CA GLY A 115 13.92 -8.21 -15.78
C GLY A 115 13.56 -7.49 -14.46
N LYS A 116 14.53 -6.97 -13.71
CA LYS A 116 14.29 -6.30 -12.40
C LYS A 116 13.28 -5.15 -12.47
N SER A 117 13.49 -4.22 -13.41
CA SER A 117 12.58 -3.10 -13.61
C SER A 117 11.21 -3.57 -14.08
N SER A 118 11.14 -4.59 -14.94
CA SER A 118 9.87 -5.19 -15.36
C SER A 118 9.10 -5.78 -14.18
N LEU A 119 9.78 -6.46 -13.24
CA LEU A 119 9.16 -6.94 -12.00
C LEU A 119 8.66 -5.79 -11.13
N ALA A 120 9.44 -4.73 -10.96
CA ALA A 120 9.02 -3.55 -10.19
C ALA A 120 7.79 -2.88 -10.82
N GLU A 121 7.75 -2.72 -12.14
CA GLU A 121 6.57 -2.21 -12.86
C GLU A 121 5.36 -3.13 -12.71
N MET A 122 5.56 -4.45 -12.75
CA MET A 122 4.47 -5.41 -12.51
C MET A 122 3.92 -5.29 -11.09
N LEU A 123 4.76 -5.19 -10.07
CA LEU A 123 4.32 -4.99 -8.69
C LEU A 123 3.54 -3.67 -8.52
N LYS A 124 4.02 -2.58 -9.13
CA LYS A 124 3.30 -1.29 -9.14
C LYS A 124 1.94 -1.41 -9.83
N SER A 125 1.85 -2.12 -10.96
CA SER A 125 0.58 -2.38 -11.64
C SER A 125 -0.38 -3.20 -10.77
N LEU A 126 0.12 -4.25 -10.12
CA LEU A 126 -0.70 -5.13 -9.29
C LEU A 126 -1.30 -4.40 -8.08
N ILE A 127 -0.52 -3.56 -7.38
CA ILE A 127 -1.05 -2.86 -6.20
C ILE A 127 -2.19 -1.88 -6.57
N GLU A 128 -2.25 -1.36 -7.80
CA GLU A 128 -3.35 -0.50 -8.26
C GLU A 128 -4.70 -1.23 -8.32
N HIS A 129 -4.72 -2.56 -8.41
CA HIS A 129 -5.95 -3.34 -8.52
C HIS A 129 -6.79 -3.35 -7.25
N VAL A 130 -6.17 -3.14 -6.08
CA VAL A 130 -6.83 -3.27 -4.78
C VAL A 130 -6.88 -1.90 -4.11
N PRO A 131 -8.05 -1.31 -3.85
CA PRO A 131 -8.18 -0.03 -3.18
C PRO A 131 -7.82 -0.11 -1.69
N PHE A 132 -7.73 1.03 -1.01
CA PHE A 132 -7.57 1.14 0.42
C PHE A 132 -8.33 2.36 0.97
N TYR A 133 -8.52 2.44 2.29
CA TYR A 133 -9.30 3.49 2.92
C TYR A 133 -8.42 4.40 3.76
N ALA A 134 -8.36 5.69 3.47
CA ALA A 134 -7.53 6.66 4.20
C ALA A 134 -8.37 7.73 4.89
N ILE A 135 -7.79 8.42 5.87
CA ILE A 135 -8.39 9.64 6.42
C ILE A 135 -8.45 10.72 5.32
N LYS A 136 -9.63 11.32 5.15
CA LYS A 136 -9.86 12.38 4.16
C LYS A 136 -8.98 13.59 4.45
N GLY A 137 -8.24 14.02 3.43
CA GLY A 137 -7.32 15.15 3.52
C GLY A 137 -5.98 14.82 4.18
N SER A 138 -5.76 13.58 4.63
CA SER A 138 -4.46 13.17 5.16
C SER A 138 -3.40 13.28 4.07
N PRO A 139 -2.31 14.03 4.29
CA PRO A 139 -1.29 14.22 3.28
C PRO A 139 -0.36 13.01 3.12
N VAL A 140 -0.51 12.00 3.99
CA VAL A 140 0.30 10.78 4.01
C VAL A 140 -0.57 9.52 3.89
N ASN A 141 -1.79 9.63 3.35
CA ASN A 141 -2.67 8.48 3.12
C ASN A 141 -2.90 7.62 4.38
N GLU A 142 -2.96 8.23 5.56
CA GLU A 142 -2.91 7.48 6.82
C GLU A 142 -4.15 6.60 7.04
N SER A 143 -3.95 5.48 7.77
CA SER A 143 -5.02 4.56 8.09
C SER A 143 -6.02 5.20 9.07
N PRO A 144 -7.34 5.09 8.85
CA PRO A 144 -8.34 5.51 9.83
C PRO A 144 -8.20 4.77 11.16
N LEU A 145 -7.66 3.55 11.15
CA LEU A 145 -7.37 2.80 12.37
C LEU A 145 -6.27 3.42 13.24
N GLY A 146 -5.46 4.33 12.68
CA GLY A 146 -4.45 5.06 13.44
C GLY A 146 -5.03 6.05 14.45
N LEU A 147 -6.33 6.35 14.39
CA LEU A 147 -7.03 7.18 15.38
C LEU A 147 -7.28 6.46 16.71
N PHE A 148 -7.12 5.14 16.75
CA PHE A 148 -7.44 4.31 17.91
C PHE A 148 -6.19 3.77 18.58
N ASN A 149 -6.21 3.68 19.90
CA ASN A 149 -5.14 3.14 20.70
C ASN A 149 -5.28 1.61 20.82
N ALA A 150 -4.24 0.86 20.45
CA ALA A 150 -4.26 -0.60 20.49
C ALA A 150 -4.50 -1.20 21.90
N LEU A 151 -4.09 -0.51 22.96
CA LEU A 151 -4.24 -0.95 24.35
C LEU A 151 -5.61 -0.57 24.92
N GLU A 152 -6.07 0.64 24.65
CA GLU A 152 -7.31 1.19 25.22
C GLU A 152 -8.53 0.74 24.41
N ASP A 153 -8.49 0.94 23.09
CA ASP A 153 -9.65 0.72 22.20
C ASP A 153 -9.64 -0.66 21.55
N GLY A 154 -8.51 -1.38 21.59
CA GLY A 154 -8.32 -2.59 20.80
C GLY A 154 -9.30 -3.72 21.12
N HIS A 155 -9.75 -3.83 22.37
CA HIS A 155 -10.77 -4.81 22.76
C HIS A 155 -12.15 -4.45 22.19
N ILE A 156 -12.53 -3.17 22.21
CA ILE A 156 -13.80 -2.67 21.67
C ILE A 156 -13.86 -2.93 20.15
N LEU A 157 -12.78 -2.62 19.43
CA LEU A 157 -12.72 -2.82 17.98
C LEU A 157 -12.76 -4.31 17.58
N GLU A 158 -12.18 -5.18 18.40
CA GLU A 158 -12.19 -6.61 18.20
C GLU A 158 -13.57 -7.21 18.47
N ASP A 159 -14.23 -6.81 19.56
CA ASP A 159 -15.53 -7.32 19.99
C ASP A 159 -16.68 -6.80 19.10
N ASP A 160 -16.71 -5.49 18.81
CA ASP A 160 -17.83 -4.85 18.10
C ASP A 160 -17.70 -4.93 16.58
N TYR A 161 -16.47 -4.88 16.05
CA TYR A 161 -16.22 -4.79 14.60
C TYR A 161 -15.34 -5.93 14.06
N GLY A 162 -14.89 -6.86 14.91
CA GLY A 162 -14.07 -7.99 14.47
C GLY A 162 -12.68 -7.60 13.96
N ILE A 163 -12.18 -6.40 14.30
CA ILE A 163 -10.89 -5.89 13.84
C ILE A 163 -9.79 -6.37 14.79
N PRO A 164 -8.87 -7.25 14.34
CA PRO A 164 -7.84 -7.77 15.24
C PRO A 164 -6.85 -6.68 15.67
N ARG A 165 -6.42 -6.71 16.93
CA ARG A 165 -5.50 -5.69 17.51
C ARG A 165 -4.20 -5.50 16.74
N ARG A 166 -3.72 -6.51 16.01
CA ARG A 166 -2.50 -6.42 15.18
C ARG A 166 -2.56 -5.34 14.09
N TYR A 167 -3.76 -4.91 13.69
CA TYR A 167 -3.96 -3.85 12.69
C TYR A 167 -3.93 -2.44 13.29
N LEU A 168 -3.89 -2.30 14.62
CA LEU A 168 -3.85 -1.03 15.35
C LEU A 168 -2.42 -0.56 15.63
N GLY A 169 -1.45 -1.01 14.83
CA GLY A 169 -0.03 -0.67 15.02
C GLY A 169 0.38 0.69 14.44
N SER A 170 -0.51 1.39 13.74
CA SER A 170 -0.26 2.71 13.17
C SER A 170 -0.47 3.80 14.21
N VAL A 171 0.42 4.80 14.22
CA VAL A 171 0.28 6.01 15.03
C VAL A 171 -0.34 7.15 14.21
N MET A 172 -1.07 8.04 14.88
CA MET A 172 -1.56 9.27 14.24
C MET A 172 -0.40 10.10 13.71
N SER A 173 -0.53 10.61 12.49
CA SER A 173 0.42 11.58 11.95
C SER A 173 0.35 12.91 12.71
N PRO A 174 1.42 13.74 12.71
CA PRO A 174 1.35 15.09 13.27
C PRO A 174 0.19 15.93 12.71
N TRP A 175 -0.15 15.71 11.43
CA TRP A 175 -1.30 16.34 10.80
C TRP A 175 -2.62 15.89 11.44
N ALA A 176 -2.83 14.57 11.61
CA ALA A 176 -4.04 14.05 12.25
C ALA A 176 -4.16 14.50 13.72
N VAL A 177 -3.05 14.54 14.47
CA VAL A 177 -3.03 15.06 15.84
C VAL A 177 -3.51 16.52 15.88
N LYS A 178 -3.02 17.37 14.97
CA LYS A 178 -3.49 18.76 14.86
C LYS A 178 -5.00 18.82 14.59
N ARG A 179 -5.51 18.01 13.63
CA ARG A 179 -6.95 17.95 13.33
C ARG A 179 -7.78 17.45 14.49
N LEU A 180 -7.29 16.47 15.25
CA LEU A 180 -7.97 15.97 16.45
C LEU A 180 -8.13 17.08 17.49
N HIS A 181 -7.10 17.91 17.71
CA HIS A 181 -7.19 19.06 18.60
C HIS A 181 -8.19 20.12 18.07
N GLU A 182 -8.17 20.44 16.78
CA GLU A 182 -9.13 21.36 16.15
C GLU A 182 -10.58 20.86 16.27
N PHE A 183 -10.77 19.53 16.25
CA PHE A 183 -12.06 18.90 16.43
C PHE A 183 -12.51 18.79 17.89
N GLY A 184 -11.66 19.17 18.84
CA GLY A 184 -11.94 19.09 20.28
C GLY A 184 -11.89 17.66 20.82
N GLY A 185 -11.10 16.78 20.20
CA GLY A 185 -11.01 15.35 20.54
C GLY A 185 -12.12 14.49 19.92
N ASP A 186 -13.02 15.10 19.14
CA ASP A 186 -14.12 14.37 18.50
C ASP A 186 -13.66 13.66 17.22
N ILE A 187 -13.34 12.37 17.35
CA ILE A 187 -12.94 11.55 16.21
C ILE A 187 -14.04 11.44 15.15
N THR A 188 -15.32 11.64 15.50
CA THR A 188 -16.44 11.45 14.55
C THR A 188 -16.47 12.49 13.43
N LYS A 189 -15.74 13.60 13.59
CA LYS A 189 -15.56 14.64 12.56
C LYS A 189 -14.59 14.23 11.46
N PHE A 190 -13.73 13.24 11.69
CA PHE A 190 -12.90 12.69 10.63
C PHE A 190 -13.76 11.90 9.64
N ARG A 191 -13.39 12.03 8.37
CA ARG A 191 -14.05 11.34 7.25
C ARG A 191 -13.07 10.36 6.66
N VAL A 192 -13.58 9.24 6.15
CA VAL A 192 -12.79 8.21 5.49
C VAL A 192 -13.10 8.24 3.99
N VAL A 193 -12.08 8.06 3.18
CA VAL A 193 -12.18 8.03 1.72
C VAL A 193 -11.55 6.76 1.20
N LYS A 194 -12.24 6.11 0.26
CA LYS A 194 -11.68 5.02 -0.53
C LYS A 194 -10.77 5.58 -1.62
N LEU A 195 -9.50 5.18 -1.60
CA LEU A 195 -8.48 5.55 -2.58
C LEU A 195 -8.05 4.33 -3.38
N SER A 196 -7.89 4.52 -4.70
CA SER A 196 -7.19 3.57 -5.56
C SER A 196 -5.72 3.95 -5.64
N PRO A 197 -4.78 3.03 -5.37
CA PRO A 197 -3.37 3.29 -5.63
C PRO A 197 -3.16 3.65 -7.10
N SER A 198 -2.22 4.55 -7.34
CA SER A 198 -1.97 5.08 -8.68
C SER A 198 -0.55 5.59 -8.81
N VAL A 199 0.21 5.00 -9.74
CA VAL A 199 1.53 5.46 -10.17
C VAL A 199 1.42 6.87 -10.76
N LEU A 200 0.42 7.09 -11.63
CA LEU A 200 0.24 8.35 -12.34
C LEU A 200 -0.12 9.52 -11.40
N ARG A 201 -0.97 9.28 -10.39
CA ARG A 201 -1.37 10.30 -9.41
C ARG A 201 -0.47 10.32 -8.17
N GLN A 202 0.51 9.43 -8.10
CA GLN A 202 1.37 9.22 -6.94
C GLN A 202 0.59 8.99 -5.63
N ILE A 203 -0.44 8.13 -5.68
CA ILE A 203 -1.25 7.76 -4.51
C ILE A 203 -0.87 6.36 -4.10
N ALA A 204 -0.31 6.21 -2.89
CA ALA A 204 0.23 4.97 -2.35
C ALA A 204 1.30 4.29 -3.23
N VAL A 205 1.68 4.87 -4.36
CA VAL A 205 2.76 4.38 -5.22
C VAL A 205 3.63 5.56 -5.59
N ALA A 206 4.92 5.49 -5.27
CA ALA A 206 5.88 6.50 -5.68
C ALA A 206 7.18 5.83 -6.13
N LYS A 207 7.92 6.55 -6.96
CA LYS A 207 9.26 6.20 -7.37
C LYS A 207 10.17 7.36 -7.06
N THR A 208 11.24 7.11 -6.34
CA THR A 208 12.28 8.09 -6.08
C THR A 208 13.52 7.71 -6.87
N GLU A 209 13.93 8.59 -7.77
CA GLU A 209 15.15 8.35 -8.53
C GLU A 209 16.38 8.54 -7.63
N PRO A 210 17.35 7.62 -7.69
CA PRO A 210 18.62 7.81 -7.02
C PRO A 210 19.38 8.91 -7.76
N GLY A 211 19.71 9.98 -7.07
CA GLY A 211 20.71 10.95 -7.48
C GLY A 211 22.08 10.62 -6.90
N ASP A 212 23.09 11.37 -7.34
CA ASP A 212 24.45 11.25 -6.83
C ASP A 212 24.52 11.53 -5.32
N GLU A 213 25.40 10.83 -4.59
CA GLU A 213 25.59 11.01 -3.14
C GLU A 213 25.82 12.48 -2.75
N ASN A 214 26.47 13.26 -3.62
CA ASN A 214 26.76 14.66 -3.37
C ASN A 214 25.58 15.61 -3.61
N ASN A 215 24.57 15.18 -4.38
CA ASN A 215 23.46 16.02 -4.84
C ASN A 215 22.07 15.45 -4.51
N GLN A 216 21.99 14.34 -3.75
CA GLN A 216 20.71 13.75 -3.40
C GLN A 216 19.92 14.69 -2.49
N ASP A 217 18.86 15.28 -3.03
CA ASP A 217 17.91 16.05 -2.25
C ASP A 217 17.01 15.07 -1.46
N ILE A 218 17.28 14.94 -0.17
CA ILE A 218 16.50 14.11 0.77
C ILE A 218 15.02 14.49 0.75
N SER A 219 14.66 15.72 0.36
CA SER A 219 13.27 16.15 0.26
C SER A 219 12.45 15.37 -0.78
N SER A 220 13.10 14.72 -1.74
CA SER A 220 12.45 13.77 -2.66
C SER A 220 11.89 12.53 -1.95
N LEU A 221 12.45 12.14 -0.81
CA LEU A 221 11.99 11.01 0.01
C LEU A 221 11.06 11.46 1.13
N VAL A 222 11.45 12.49 1.89
CA VAL A 222 10.74 12.87 3.12
C VAL A 222 9.78 14.03 2.94
N GLY A 223 9.99 14.88 1.93
CA GLY A 223 9.30 16.16 1.79
C GLY A 223 10.14 17.33 2.33
N LYS A 224 9.55 18.52 2.37
CA LYS A 224 10.21 19.74 2.87
C LYS A 224 9.21 20.77 3.35
N ILE A 225 9.67 21.77 4.10
CA ILE A 225 8.84 22.91 4.49
C ILE A 225 8.45 23.73 3.26
N ASP A 226 7.17 24.10 3.14
CA ASP A 226 6.69 25.02 2.11
C ASP A 226 6.84 26.46 2.60
N ILE A 227 7.83 27.16 2.06
CA ILE A 227 8.17 28.54 2.45
C ILE A 227 6.97 29.47 2.30
N ARG A 228 6.08 29.22 1.33
CA ARG A 228 4.88 30.05 1.09
C ARG A 228 3.86 29.95 2.22
N LYS A 229 3.87 28.85 2.96
CA LYS A 229 2.96 28.61 4.09
C LYS A 229 3.46 29.21 5.40
N LEU A 230 4.72 29.65 5.45
CA LEU A 230 5.33 30.23 6.66
C LEU A 230 4.76 31.61 7.04
N GLU A 231 4.03 32.26 6.14
CA GLU A 231 3.27 33.47 6.45
C GLU A 231 2.08 33.18 7.39
N GLN A 232 1.54 31.96 7.33
CA GLN A 232 0.31 31.55 8.04
C GLN A 232 0.58 30.54 9.16
N TYR A 233 1.63 29.73 9.02
CA TYR A 233 1.94 28.61 9.90
C TYR A 233 3.40 28.68 10.38
N SER A 234 3.65 28.22 11.60
CA SER A 234 5.02 28.11 12.12
C SER A 234 5.80 26.99 11.41
N GLN A 235 7.14 27.05 11.46
CA GLN A 235 7.99 26.07 10.79
C GLN A 235 7.78 24.62 11.27
N ASN A 236 7.38 24.45 12.53
CA ASN A 236 7.09 23.16 13.15
C ASN A 236 5.62 22.73 13.00
N ASP A 237 4.79 23.53 12.34
CA ASP A 237 3.39 23.18 12.09
C ASP A 237 3.29 22.14 10.96
N PRO A 238 2.54 21.05 11.14
CA PRO A 238 2.36 20.05 10.09
C PRO A 238 1.75 20.61 8.81
N ASP A 239 0.90 21.65 8.88
CA ASP A 239 0.31 22.26 7.67
C ASP A 239 1.34 23.06 6.86
N ALA A 240 2.44 23.50 7.47
CA ALA A 240 3.57 24.16 6.78
C ALA A 240 4.46 23.17 6.01
N TYR A 241 4.30 21.86 6.25
CA TYR A 241 5.11 20.83 5.61
C TYR A 241 4.51 20.39 4.26
N SER A 242 5.36 20.30 3.24
CA SER A 242 5.04 19.69 1.95
C SER A 242 5.37 18.20 2.01
N TYR A 243 4.33 17.39 2.16
CA TYR A 243 4.38 15.92 2.16
C TYR A 243 4.52 15.32 0.75
N SER A 244 5.29 15.98 -0.12
CA SER A 244 5.53 15.57 -1.50
C SER A 244 6.64 14.51 -1.64
N GLY A 245 7.20 14.04 -0.52
CA GLY A 245 8.24 13.03 -0.52
C GLY A 245 7.70 11.64 -0.84
N GLY A 246 8.51 10.80 -1.48
CA GLY A 246 8.15 9.44 -1.87
C GLY A 246 7.61 8.60 -0.71
N LEU A 247 8.18 8.70 0.49
CA LEU A 247 7.70 7.97 1.68
C LEU A 247 6.30 8.42 2.14
N CYS A 248 5.97 9.69 1.93
CA CYS A 248 4.65 10.24 2.25
C CYS A 248 3.60 9.77 1.22
N LEU A 249 3.93 9.91 -0.06
CA LEU A 249 3.06 9.56 -1.18
C LEU A 249 2.82 8.05 -1.28
N ALA A 250 3.87 7.25 -1.11
CA ALA A 250 3.83 5.79 -1.17
C ALA A 250 3.27 5.12 0.10
N ASN A 251 2.95 5.88 1.14
CA ASN A 251 2.47 5.29 2.39
C ASN A 251 1.26 4.38 2.11
N ARG A 252 1.26 3.23 2.77
CA ARG A 252 0.32 2.12 2.58
C ARG A 252 0.34 1.43 1.22
N GLY A 253 1.31 1.70 0.34
CA GLY A 253 1.52 0.92 -0.89
C GLY A 253 3.01 0.64 -1.15
N LEU A 254 3.55 1.11 -2.27
CA LEU A 254 4.90 0.78 -2.75
C LEU A 254 5.74 2.03 -3.03
N LEU A 255 6.96 2.03 -2.48
CA LEU A 255 8.02 2.96 -2.86
C LEU A 255 9.10 2.18 -3.62
N GLU A 256 9.42 2.63 -4.83
CA GLU A 256 10.61 2.23 -5.58
C GLU A 256 11.74 3.25 -5.36
#